data_AF-A0AAE4FL82-F1
#
_entry.id   AF-A0AAE4FL82-F1
#
_cell.length_a   1.000
_cell.length_b   1.000
_cell.length_c   1.000
_cell.angle_alpha   90.00
_cell.angle_beta   90.00
_cell.angle_gamma   90.00
#
_symmetry.space_group_name_H-M   'P 1'
#
loop_
_entity.id
_entity.type
_entity.pdbx_description
1 polymer ?
#
loop_
_entity_poly.entity_id
_entity_poly.type
_entity_poly.pdbx_seq_one_letter_code
_entity_poly.pdbx_strand_id
1 'polypeptide(L)'
;MISLISAVIFIGFGFLLMKWPPENINSVYGYRTLFSMKNQDTWNESQRYAGLSMIILGIVQGILGILLIIQPINIDKESIQLLFLLIGVIIMLIIDEKHLRNLFNKDGTRKK
;
A
#
# COMPACT_ATOMS: atom_id res chain seq x y z
N MET A 1 -17.76 -8.96 -1.33
CA MET A 1 -16.97 -9.36 -2.53
C MET A 1 -15.80 -8.40 -2.79
N ILE A 2 -16.01 -7.12 -2.47
CA ILE A 2 -15.04 -6.02 -2.59
C ILE A 2 -13.65 -6.39 -2.04
N SER A 3 -13.56 -6.92 -0.81
CA SER A 3 -12.25 -7.22 -0.19
C SER A 3 -11.39 -8.22 -0.98
N LEU A 4 -12.01 -9.19 -1.65
CA LEU A 4 -11.28 -10.18 -2.46
C LEU A 4 -10.75 -9.57 -3.75
N ILE A 5 -11.57 -8.74 -4.42
CA ILE A 5 -11.16 -8.01 -5.62
C ILE A 5 -10.02 -7.05 -5.28
N SER A 6 -10.17 -6.27 -4.21
CA SER A 6 -9.09 -5.40 -3.75
C SER A 6 -7.84 -6.18 -3.36
N ALA A 7 -7.97 -7.34 -2.71
CA ALA A 7 -6.82 -8.18 -2.34
C ALA A 7 -5.98 -8.54 -3.56
N VAL A 8 -6.61 -9.02 -4.63
CA VAL A 8 -5.93 -9.38 -5.89
C VAL A 8 -5.25 -8.16 -6.51
N ILE A 9 -5.93 -7.02 -6.56
CA ILE A 9 -5.38 -5.76 -7.10
C ILE A 9 -4.16 -5.31 -6.30
N PHE A 10 -4.27 -5.24 -4.97
CA PHE A 10 -3.18 -4.79 -4.10
C PHE A 10 -1.96 -5.72 -4.15
N ILE A 11 -2.17 -7.04 -4.16
CA ILE A 11 -1.08 -8.00 -4.32
C ILE A 11 -0.42 -7.86 -5.69
N GLY A 12 -1.21 -7.74 -6.76
CA GLY A 12 -0.70 -7.60 -8.12
C GLY A 12 0.12 -6.31 -8.31
N PHE A 13 -0.42 -5.16 -7.89
CA PHE A 13 0.29 -3.88 -7.95
C PHE A 13 1.50 -3.83 -7.01
N GLY A 14 1.39 -4.42 -5.81
CA GLY A 14 2.51 -4.49 -4.90
C GLY A 14 3.67 -5.31 -5.47
N PHE A 15 3.37 -6.43 -6.12
CA PHE A 15 4.37 -7.23 -6.84
C PHE A 15 4.96 -6.45 -8.04
N LEU A 16 4.12 -5.75 -8.82
CA LEU A 16 4.57 -4.89 -9.91
C LEU A 16 5.58 -3.84 -9.42
N LEU A 17 5.29 -3.15 -8.32
CA LEU A 17 6.19 -2.13 -7.76
C LEU A 17 7.48 -2.72 -7.20
N MET A 18 7.43 -3.90 -6.58
CA MET A 18 8.63 -4.57 -6.08
C MET A 18 9.53 -5.09 -7.21
N LYS A 19 8.93 -5.63 -8.28
CA LYS A 19 9.65 -6.31 -9.36
C LYS A 19 10.08 -5.38 -10.48
N TRP A 20 9.22 -4.43 -10.83
CA TRP A 20 9.42 -3.46 -11.92
C TRP A 20 9.06 -2.05 -11.43
N PRO A 21 9.77 -1.53 -10.42
CA PRO A 21 9.57 -0.16 -9.99
C PRO A 21 9.86 0.79 -11.15
N PRO A 22 9.11 1.90 -11.26
CA PRO A 22 9.41 2.95 -12.23
C PRO A 22 10.83 3.50 -11.98
N GLU A 23 11.70 3.46 -13.00
CA GLU A 23 13.10 3.86 -12.84
C GLU A 23 13.28 5.32 -12.48
N ASN A 24 12.45 6.20 -13.04
CA ASN A 24 12.49 7.63 -12.80
C ASN A 24 11.19 8.11 -12.17
N ILE A 25 11.28 9.19 -11.40
CA ILE A 25 10.11 9.91 -10.91
C ILE A 25 9.27 10.34 -12.12
N ASN A 26 8.05 9.81 -12.23
CA ASN A 26 7.17 10.06 -13.37
C ASN A 26 5.70 10.13 -12.95
N SER A 27 4.83 10.45 -13.91
CA SER A 27 3.40 10.63 -13.67
C SER A 27 2.52 9.41 -14.00
N VAL A 28 3.08 8.34 -14.55
CA VAL A 28 2.32 7.19 -15.09
C VAL A 28 1.92 6.23 -13.98
N TYR A 29 2.89 5.75 -13.18
CA TYR A 29 2.63 4.84 -12.07
C TYR A 29 3.72 4.93 -10.99
N GLY A 30 3.40 4.46 -9.80
CA GLY A 30 4.29 4.48 -8.64
C GLY A 30 3.60 4.94 -7.36
N TYR A 31 4.22 4.64 -6.21
CA TYR A 31 3.87 5.23 -4.93
C TYR A 31 4.29 6.70 -4.92
N ARG A 32 3.32 7.62 -4.86
CA ARG A 32 3.53 9.05 -5.10
C ARG A 32 2.97 9.89 -3.97
N THR A 33 3.89 10.30 -3.11
CA THR A 33 3.70 11.34 -2.10
C THR A 33 4.74 12.44 -2.30
N LEU A 34 4.48 13.63 -1.75
CA LEU A 34 5.44 14.74 -1.80
C LEU A 34 6.83 14.37 -1.27
N PHE A 35 6.90 13.45 -0.30
CA PHE A 35 8.16 13.00 0.29
C PHE A 35 8.84 11.91 -0.52
N SER A 36 8.10 10.92 -1.02
CA SER A 36 8.66 9.86 -1.89
C SER A 36 9.31 10.43 -3.17
N MET A 37 8.74 11.50 -3.74
CA MET A 37 9.22 12.14 -4.96
C MET A 37 10.32 13.19 -4.72
N LYS A 38 10.93 13.22 -3.53
CA LYS A 38 11.90 14.28 -3.17
C LYS A 38 13.20 14.18 -3.98
N ASN A 39 13.74 12.98 -4.13
CA ASN A 39 14.87 12.66 -4.99
C ASN A 39 14.82 11.19 -5.42
N GLN A 40 15.81 10.76 -6.22
CA GLN A 40 15.82 9.40 -6.76
C GLN A 40 16.00 8.32 -5.69
N ASP A 41 16.69 8.61 -4.59
CA ASP A 41 16.94 7.64 -3.52
C ASP A 41 15.67 7.42 -2.68
N THR A 42 14.97 8.51 -2.32
CA THR A 42 13.64 8.41 -1.68
C THR A 42 12.64 7.71 -2.58
N TRP A 43 12.70 7.97 -3.89
CA TRP A 43 11.84 7.33 -4.87
C TRP A 43 12.05 5.82 -4.88
N ASN A 44 13.29 5.37 -5.09
CA ASN A 44 13.62 3.94 -5.16
C ASN A 44 13.22 3.19 -3.89
N GLU A 45 13.52 3.75 -2.71
CA GLU A 45 13.15 3.14 -1.43
C GLU A 45 11.62 3.06 -1.28
N SER A 46 10.91 4.14 -1.64
CA SER A 46 9.45 4.19 -1.53
C SER A 46 8.74 3.17 -2.41
N GLN A 47 9.19 2.95 -3.66
CA GLN A 47 8.55 1.99 -4.55
C GLN A 47 8.67 0.57 -4.01
N ARG A 48 9.87 0.21 -3.52
CA ARG A 48 10.12 -1.10 -2.92
C ARG A 48 9.30 -1.32 -1.66
N TYR A 49 9.29 -0.34 -0.74
CA TYR A 49 8.58 -0.48 0.53
C TYR A 49 7.07 -0.46 0.35
N ALA A 50 6.54 0.47 -0.46
CA ALA A 50 5.12 0.53 -0.79
C ALA A 50 4.65 -0.74 -1.51
N GLY A 51 5.48 -1.32 -2.38
CA GLY A 51 5.15 -2.60 -3.01
C GLY A 51 4.94 -3.72 -1.98
N LEU A 52 5.80 -3.79 -0.96
CA LEU A 52 5.65 -4.73 0.15
C LEU A 52 4.41 -4.43 1.01
N SER A 53 4.18 -3.17 1.36
CA SER A 53 3.04 -2.76 2.19
C SER A 53 1.71 -3.05 1.49
N MET A 54 1.63 -2.86 0.17
CA MET A 54 0.47 -3.23 -0.66
C MET A 54 0.22 -4.74 -0.67
N ILE A 55 1.25 -5.57 -0.80
CA ILE A 55 1.10 -7.04 -0.73
C ILE A 55 0.54 -7.45 0.64
N ILE A 56 1.10 -6.92 1.73
CA ILE A 56 0.65 -7.22 3.10
C ILE A 56 -0.82 -6.81 3.27
N LEU A 57 -1.17 -5.58 2.87
CA LEU A 57 -2.55 -5.09 2.93
C LEU A 57 -3.50 -5.99 2.13
N GLY A 58 -3.10 -6.37 0.91
CA GLY A 58 -3.90 -7.26 0.07
C GLY A 58 -4.13 -8.64 0.70
N ILE A 59 -3.12 -9.24 1.32
CA ILE A 59 -3.25 -10.51 2.05
C ILE A 59 -4.23 -10.36 3.23
N VAL A 60 -4.07 -9.31 4.04
CA VAL A 60 -4.97 -9.04 5.18
C VAL A 60 -6.41 -8.84 4.71
N GLN A 61 -6.62 -8.07 3.64
CA GLN A 61 -7.94 -7.87 3.04
C GLN A 61 -8.53 -9.18 2.51
N GLY A 62 -7.72 -10.04 1.89
CA GLY A 62 -8.17 -11.35 1.42
C GLY A 62 -8.66 -12.23 2.56
N ILE A 63 -7.90 -12.33 3.64
CA ILE A 63 -8.26 -13.12 4.83
C ILE A 63 -9.55 -12.57 5.47
N LEU A 64 -9.62 -11.26 5.73
CA LEU A 64 -10.81 -10.63 6.30
C LEU A 64 -12.05 -10.79 5.40
N GLY A 65 -11.87 -10.70 4.08
CA GLY A 65 -12.92 -10.91 3.10
C GLY A 65 -13.52 -12.32 3.17
N ILE A 66 -12.67 -13.35 3.21
CA ILE A 66 -13.10 -14.75 3.36
C ILE A 66 -13.82 -14.94 4.69
N LEU A 67 -13.26 -14.44 5.79
CA LEU A 67 -13.85 -14.56 7.13
C LEU A 67 -15.24 -13.93 7.19
N LEU A 68 -15.45 -12.73 6.62
CA LEU A 68 -16.78 -12.09 6.64
C LEU A 68 -17.80 -12.82 5.75
N ILE A 69 -17.37 -13.40 4.63
CA ILE A 69 -18.26 -14.14 3.73
C ILE A 69 -18.86 -15.37 4.43
N ILE A 70 -18.04 -16.15 5.14
CA ILE A 70 -18.47 -17.40 5.78
C ILE A 70 -19.39 -17.22 7.00
N GLN A 71 -19.38 -16.04 7.63
CA GLN A 71 -20.18 -15.81 8.83
C GLN A 71 -21.68 -15.66 8.49
N PRO A 72 -22.61 -16.37 9.15
CA PRO A 72 -24.04 -16.27 8.88
C PRO A 72 -24.67 -15.03 9.55
N ILE A 73 -23.99 -13.88 9.48
CA ILE A 73 -24.43 -12.63 10.08
C ILE A 73 -25.20 -11.81 9.05
N ASN A 74 -26.40 -11.36 9.41
CA ASN A 74 -27.28 -10.56 8.56
C ASN A 74 -27.00 -9.05 8.72
N ILE A 75 -25.74 -8.67 8.47
CA ILE A 75 -25.28 -7.27 8.44
C ILE A 75 -24.83 -6.93 7.02
N ASP A 76 -24.73 -5.64 6.72
CA ASP A 76 -24.14 -5.18 5.46
C ASP A 76 -22.62 -5.43 5.43
N LYS A 77 -22.26 -6.63 4.96
CA LYS A 77 -20.87 -7.08 4.83
C LYS A 77 -20.09 -6.26 3.80
N GLU A 78 -20.75 -5.73 2.76
CA GLU A 78 -20.09 -4.95 1.71
C GLU A 78 -19.59 -3.61 2.28
N SER A 79 -20.45 -2.91 3.03
CA SER A 79 -20.07 -1.65 3.70
C SER A 79 -18.94 -1.86 4.71
N ILE A 80 -18.96 -2.96 5.47
CA ILE A 80 -17.89 -3.31 6.42
C ILE A 80 -16.57 -3.61 5.70
N GLN A 81 -16.62 -4.37 4.62
CA GLN A 81 -15.46 -4.67 3.77
C GLN A 81 -14.84 -3.39 3.20
N LEU A 82 -15.67 -2.47 2.71
CA LEU A 82 -15.21 -1.17 2.22
C LEU A 82 -14.58 -0.32 3.33
N LEU A 83 -15.19 -0.28 4.52
CA LEU A 83 -14.63 0.45 5.66
C LEU A 83 -13.25 -0.07 6.05
N PHE A 84 -13.08 -1.40 6.15
CA PHE A 84 -11.79 -2.01 6.43
C PHE A 84 -10.75 -1.71 5.34
N LEU A 85 -11.15 -1.68 4.07
CA LEU A 85 -10.28 -1.29 2.97
C LEU A 85 -9.78 0.15 3.13
N LEU A 86 -10.68 1.10 3.35
CA LEU A 86 -10.33 2.52 3.50
C LEU A 86 -9.40 2.75 4.69
N ILE A 87 -9.72 2.17 5.84
CA ILE A 87 -8.87 2.24 7.05
C ILE A 87 -7.49 1.62 6.76
N GLY A 88 -7.46 0.45 6.14
CA GLY A 88 -6.23 -0.25 5.79
C GLY A 88 -5.33 0.56 4.86
N VAL A 89 -5.89 1.22 3.84
CA VAL A 89 -5.15 2.10 2.93
C VAL A 89 -4.58 3.30 3.69
N ILE A 90 -5.36 3.96 4.54
CA ILE A 90 -4.87 5.10 5.34
C ILE A 90 -3.70 4.67 6.24
N ILE A 91 -3.84 3.53 6.94
CA ILE A 91 -2.78 2.98 7.78
C ILE A 91 -1.52 2.68 6.96
N MET A 92 -1.68 2.05 5.79
CA MET A 92 -0.57 1.74 4.87
C MET A 92 0.18 3.02 4.47
N LEU A 93 -0.53 4.06 4.03
CA LEU A 93 0.08 5.35 3.65
C LEU A 93 0.87 5.99 4.80
N ILE A 94 0.33 5.92 6.04
CA ILE A 94 1.01 6.45 7.23
C ILE A 94 2.27 5.65 7.54
N ILE A 95 2.21 4.32 7.45
CA ILE A 95 3.36 3.44 7.69
C ILE A 95 4.46 3.71 6.66
N ASP A 96 4.11 3.82 5.37
CA ASP A 96 5.05 4.08 4.28
C ASP A 96 5.72 5.45 4.44
N GLU A 97 4.94 6.51 4.74
CA GLU A 97 5.49 7.84 5.02
C GLU A 97 6.40 7.85 6.26
N LYS A 98 6.02 7.13 7.33
CA LYS A 98 6.83 7.02 8.55
C LYS A 98 8.13 6.29 8.27
N HIS A 99 8.11 5.21 7.50
CA HIS A 99 9.30 4.48 7.07
C HIS A 99 10.28 5.39 6.33
N LEU A 100 9.78 6.13 5.33
CA LEU A 100 10.61 7.09 4.59
C LEU A 100 11.17 8.19 5.50
N ARG A 101 10.36 8.74 6.40
CA ARG A 101 10.81 9.80 7.33
C ARG A 101 11.77 9.28 8.40
N ASN A 102 11.79 7.98 8.67
CA ASN A 102 12.78 7.38 9.55
C ASN A 102 14.13 7.24 8.85
N LEU A 103 14.13 6.90 7.55
CA LEU A 103 15.35 6.72 6.76
C LEU A 103 15.96 8.01 6.22
N PHE A 104 15.15 9.02 5.94
CA PHE A 104 15.58 10.23 5.24
C PHE A 104 15.32 11.51 6.04
N ASN A 105 16.21 12.48 5.86
CA ASN A 105 16.03 13.87 6.30
C ASN A 105 14.98 14.59 5.43
N LYS A 106 14.55 15.79 5.86
CA LYS A 106 13.53 16.58 5.14
C LYS A 106 13.94 16.98 3.71
N ASP A 107 15.23 17.04 3.43
CA ASP A 107 15.80 17.30 2.10
C ASP A 107 15.90 16.03 1.22
N GLY A 108 15.63 14.86 1.78
CA GLY A 108 15.73 13.55 1.11
C GLY A 108 17.11 12.90 1.23
N THR A 109 18.06 13.47 1.98
CA THR A 109 19.34 12.80 2.27
C THR A 109 19.15 11.65 3.26
N ARG A 110 19.87 10.55 3.10
CA ARG A 110 19.82 9.43 4.07
C ARG A 110 20.32 9.88 5.43
N LYS A 111 19.62 9.48 6.49
CA LYS A 111 20.12 9.63 7.85
C LYS A 111 21.29 8.66 8.04
N LYS A 112 22.37 9.17 8.61
CA LYS A 112 23.50 8.37 9.06
C LYS A 112 23.18 7.72 10.40
#